data_AF-A0AAD0NZQ3-F1
#
_entry.id   AF-A0AAD0NZQ3-F1
#
_cell.length_a   1.000
_cell.length_b   1.000
_cell.length_c   1.000
_cell.angle_alpha   90.00
_cell.angle_beta   90.00
_cell.angle_gamma   90.00
#
_symmetry.space_group_name_H-M   'P 1'
#
loop_
_entity.id
_entity.type
_entity.pdbx_description
1 polymer ?
#
loop_
_entity_poly.entity_id
_entity_poly.type
_entity_poly.pdbx_seq_one_letter_code
_entity_poly.pdbx_strand_id
1 'polypeptide(L)'
;MGPQATTLVLAAPAENNELTGLVGVEMGELSRDIADDGVAGATPEQLPRMLEVVEYAHSKGHDVSFVVIDQVQPRFTLYRDIANQLQEQVGGTVIVLGPNSVGSSSPDFSRVVQEQATDGLTLTDPAGAARQMIDTMTGPNVDWTIVGVLLVLVVAIGAVLARLRRIRARTNLAAGPLGPVQSAGTTSDEPSSRRREPSSSGR
;
A
#
# COMPACT_ATOMS: atom_id res chain seq x y z
N MET A 1 -3.60 57.96 4.22
CA MET A 1 -3.69 56.53 3.84
C MET A 1 -2.84 55.75 4.84
N GLY A 2 -3.44 55.28 5.93
CA GLY A 2 -2.73 54.52 6.96
C GLY A 2 -2.78 53.02 6.65
N PRO A 3 -1.76 52.24 7.03
CA PRO A 3 -1.77 50.79 6.83
C PRO A 3 -2.84 50.17 7.73
N GLN A 4 -3.77 49.41 7.14
CA GLN A 4 -4.73 48.61 7.88
C GLN A 4 -3.98 47.51 8.62
N ALA A 5 -4.14 47.44 9.94
CA ALA A 5 -3.67 46.31 10.72
C ALA A 5 -4.49 45.08 10.32
N THR A 6 -3.87 44.13 9.62
CA THR A 6 -4.44 42.81 9.38
C THR A 6 -4.46 42.07 10.72
N THR A 7 -5.59 42.12 11.41
CA THR A 7 -5.85 41.26 12.56
C THR A 7 -5.83 39.82 12.08
N LEU A 8 -4.74 39.11 12.38
CA LEU A 8 -4.65 37.67 12.22
C LEU A 8 -5.60 37.06 13.25
N VAL A 9 -6.83 36.77 12.84
CA VAL A 9 -7.74 35.95 13.64
C VAL A 9 -7.11 34.56 13.72
N LEU A 10 -6.54 34.26 14.88
CA LEU A 10 -6.11 32.91 15.23
C LEU A 10 -7.37 32.05 15.20
N ALA A 11 -7.49 31.18 14.21
CA ALA A 11 -8.58 30.22 14.14
C ALA A 11 -8.62 29.45 15.47
N ALA A 12 -9.79 29.42 16.10
CA ALA A 12 -10.07 28.50 17.20
C ALA A 12 -9.69 27.07 16.75
N PRO A 13 -9.30 26.15 17.67
CA PRO A 13 -9.10 24.76 17.30
C PRO A 13 -10.36 24.30 16.58
N ALA A 14 -10.20 23.62 15.44
CA ALA A 14 -11.32 23.06 14.71
C ALA A 14 -12.17 22.25 15.71
N GLU A 15 -13.40 22.67 15.99
CA GLU A 15 -14.39 21.73 16.51
C GLU A 15 -14.51 20.66 15.44
N ASN A 16 -14.14 19.43 15.80
CA ASN A 16 -13.99 18.32 14.88
C ASN A 16 -15.36 18.00 14.30
N ASN A 17 -15.59 18.56 13.10
CA ASN A 17 -16.82 18.56 12.33
C ASN A 17 -17.50 17.19 12.40
N GLU A 18 -18.74 17.17 12.89
CA GLU A 18 -19.53 15.96 13.07
C GLU A 18 -19.59 15.17 11.76
N LEU A 19 -19.32 13.87 11.83
CA LEU A 19 -19.57 12.95 10.72
C LEU A 19 -21.03 13.07 10.30
N THR A 20 -21.27 13.69 9.14
CA THR A 20 -22.63 13.91 8.66
C THR A 20 -23.23 12.62 8.12
N GLY A 21 -24.50 12.36 8.44
CA GLY A 21 -25.24 11.21 7.89
C GLY A 21 -25.03 9.91 8.66
N LEU A 22 -24.50 9.98 9.88
CA LEU A 22 -24.58 8.89 10.84
C LEU A 22 -26.02 8.66 11.29
N VAL A 23 -26.34 7.41 11.62
CA VAL A 23 -27.66 7.00 12.11
C VAL A 23 -27.48 6.36 13.48
N GLY A 24 -28.05 6.98 14.52
CA GLY A 24 -28.04 6.43 15.88
C GLY A 24 -26.66 6.36 16.54
N VAL A 25 -25.75 7.27 16.21
CA VAL A 25 -24.38 7.29 16.74
C VAL A 25 -24.05 8.69 17.27
N GLU A 26 -23.69 8.77 18.54
CA GLU A 26 -23.26 10.01 19.21
C GLU A 26 -21.75 9.94 19.50
N MET A 27 -20.94 10.61 18.68
CA MET A 27 -19.47 10.46 18.73
C MET A 27 -18.84 10.82 20.08
N GLY A 28 -19.42 11.80 20.78
CA GLY A 28 -18.94 12.23 22.10
C GLY A 28 -19.32 11.29 23.24
N GLU A 29 -20.34 10.46 23.07
CA GLU A 29 -20.68 9.38 24.01
C GLU A 29 -19.70 8.21 23.78
N LEU A 30 -19.52 7.81 22.52
CA LEU A 30 -18.60 6.73 22.17
C LEU A 30 -17.18 6.97 22.67
N SER A 31 -16.65 8.19 22.55
CA SER A 31 -15.28 8.49 23.02
C SER A 31 -15.15 8.46 24.54
N ARG A 32 -16.22 8.78 25.29
CA ARG A 32 -16.22 8.67 26.76
C ARG A 32 -16.27 7.21 27.20
N ASP A 33 -17.17 6.43 26.62
CA ASP A 33 -17.30 5.00 26.93
C ASP A 33 -15.99 4.25 26.64
N ILE A 34 -15.35 4.54 25.49
CA ILE A 34 -14.02 4.00 25.18
C ILE A 34 -12.98 4.40 26.25
N ALA A 35 -12.99 5.64 26.71
CA ALA A 35 -12.05 6.09 27.73
C ALA A 35 -12.29 5.43 29.10
N ASP A 36 -13.52 4.98 29.38
CA ASP A 36 -13.89 4.36 30.64
C ASP A 36 -13.47 2.88 30.69
N ASP A 37 -13.82 2.07 29.68
CA ASP A 37 -13.56 0.62 29.69
C ASP A 37 -13.06 0.03 28.36
N GLY A 38 -12.85 0.86 27.35
CA GLY A 38 -12.40 0.44 26.01
C GLY A 38 -13.50 -0.10 25.12
N VAL A 39 -14.77 -0.10 25.54
CA VAL A 39 -15.91 -0.63 24.77
C VAL A 39 -17.08 0.35 24.77
N ALA A 40 -17.50 0.81 23.59
CA ALA A 40 -18.69 1.65 23.46
C ALA A 40 -19.82 0.95 22.69
N GLY A 41 -21.07 1.29 23.01
CA GLY A 41 -22.28 0.86 22.27
C GLY A 41 -22.65 -0.62 22.38
N ALA A 42 -21.89 -1.43 23.13
CA ALA A 42 -22.22 -2.83 23.37
C ALA A 42 -23.44 -2.96 24.31
N THR A 43 -24.34 -3.90 24.02
CA THR A 43 -25.46 -4.18 24.94
C THR A 43 -24.94 -4.76 26.26
N PRO A 44 -25.71 -4.69 27.37
CA PRO A 44 -25.29 -5.28 28.65
C PRO A 44 -24.92 -6.77 28.58
N GLU A 45 -25.53 -7.52 27.66
CA GLU A 45 -25.25 -8.94 27.43
C GLU A 45 -23.96 -9.16 26.61
N GLN A 46 -23.57 -8.19 25.78
CA GLN A 46 -22.36 -8.25 24.94
C GLN A 46 -21.12 -7.76 25.70
N LEU A 47 -21.29 -6.77 26.57
CA LEU A 47 -20.20 -6.06 27.24
C LEU A 47 -19.17 -6.99 27.90
N PRO A 48 -19.55 -8.01 28.69
CA PRO A 48 -18.55 -8.91 29.31
C PRO A 48 -17.64 -9.60 28.29
N ARG A 49 -18.21 -10.09 27.18
CA ARG A 49 -17.44 -10.75 26.12
C ARG A 49 -16.59 -9.75 25.32
N MET A 50 -17.03 -8.51 25.18
CA MET A 50 -16.24 -7.46 24.53
C MET A 50 -15.02 -7.09 25.39
N LEU A 51 -15.20 -6.94 26.70
CA LEU A 51 -14.11 -6.69 27.65
C LEU A 51 -13.09 -7.83 27.69
N GLU A 52 -13.53 -9.08 27.57
CA GLU A 52 -12.62 -10.23 27.41
C GLU A 52 -11.74 -10.10 26.15
N VAL A 53 -12.26 -9.51 25.07
CA VAL A 53 -11.49 -9.30 23.84
C VAL A 53 -10.53 -8.11 23.98
N VAL A 54 -10.90 -7.04 24.71
CA VAL A 54 -9.98 -5.95 25.08
C VAL A 54 -8.80 -6.51 25.86
N GLU A 55 -9.05 -7.29 26.92
CA GLU A 55 -7.98 -7.91 27.71
C GLU A 55 -7.16 -8.90 26.86
N TYR A 56 -7.79 -9.63 25.94
CA TYR A 56 -7.07 -10.48 25.02
C TYR A 56 -6.12 -9.70 24.10
N ALA A 57 -6.56 -8.58 23.52
CA ALA A 57 -5.72 -7.73 22.70
C ALA A 57 -4.56 -7.12 23.52
N HIS A 58 -4.86 -6.69 24.75
CA HIS A 58 -3.86 -6.21 25.69
C HIS A 58 -2.82 -7.29 26.04
N SER A 59 -3.25 -8.55 26.23
CA SER A 59 -2.34 -9.69 26.45
C SER A 59 -1.41 -9.98 25.27
N LYS A 60 -1.77 -9.51 24.06
CA LYS A 60 -0.96 -9.56 22.85
C LYS A 60 -0.04 -8.33 22.69
N GLY A 61 -0.13 -7.36 23.60
CA GLY A 61 0.66 -6.14 23.60
C GLY A 61 0.07 -4.99 22.78
N HIS A 62 -1.24 -5.03 22.48
CA HIS A 62 -1.91 -4.01 21.68
C HIS A 62 -3.02 -3.33 22.46
N ASP A 63 -3.03 -2.00 22.43
CA ASP A 63 -4.13 -1.21 22.96
C ASP A 63 -5.24 -1.12 21.90
N VAL A 64 -6.38 -1.74 22.19
CA VAL A 64 -7.49 -1.85 21.25
C VAL A 64 -8.81 -1.53 21.93
N SER A 65 -9.54 -0.59 21.36
CA SER A 65 -10.90 -0.22 21.76
C SER A 65 -11.91 -0.67 20.72
N PHE A 66 -13.12 -1.00 21.19
CA PHE A 66 -14.19 -1.49 20.34
C PHE A 66 -15.42 -0.60 20.43
N VAL A 67 -16.10 -0.43 19.29
CA VAL A 67 -17.41 0.20 19.21
C VAL A 67 -18.36 -0.80 18.56
N VAL A 68 -19.49 -1.05 19.20
CA VAL A 68 -20.59 -1.83 18.60
C VAL A 68 -21.68 -0.84 18.19
N ILE A 69 -22.05 -0.88 16.91
CA ILE A 69 -23.16 -0.10 16.37
C ILE A 69 -24.28 -1.08 16.03
N ASP A 70 -25.47 -0.83 16.52
CA ASP A 70 -26.66 -1.65 16.30
C ASP A 70 -27.37 -1.32 14.98
N GLN A 71 -27.33 -0.05 14.57
CA GLN A 71 -28.00 0.47 13.38
C GLN A 71 -27.12 0.40 12.14
N VAL A 72 -27.73 -0.07 11.04
CA VAL A 72 -27.10 -0.11 9.72
C VAL A 72 -26.78 1.32 9.28
N GLN A 73 -25.49 1.61 9.04
CA GLN A 73 -25.10 2.90 8.52
C GLN A 73 -25.37 2.97 7.01
N PRO A 74 -25.77 4.14 6.47
CA PRO A 74 -26.13 4.28 5.05
C PRO A 74 -25.00 3.95 4.08
N ARG A 75 -23.74 4.06 4.52
CA ARG A 75 -22.55 3.81 3.71
C ARG A 75 -21.54 3.02 4.52
N PHE A 76 -21.00 1.96 3.94
CA PHE A 76 -19.96 1.14 4.58
C PHE A 76 -18.71 1.93 4.95
N THR A 77 -18.42 3.04 4.25
CA THR A 77 -17.27 3.91 4.56
C THR A 77 -17.39 4.59 5.92
N LEU A 78 -18.62 4.82 6.41
CA LEU A 78 -18.84 5.53 7.67
C LEU A 78 -18.27 4.80 8.88
N TYR A 79 -18.25 3.47 8.88
CA TYR A 79 -17.61 2.70 9.96
C TYR A 79 -16.12 3.02 10.09
N ARG A 80 -15.42 3.17 8.95
CA ARG A 80 -14.02 3.57 8.93
C ARG A 80 -13.86 5.03 9.35
N ASP A 81 -14.76 5.89 8.92
CA ASP A 81 -14.69 7.32 9.24
C ASP A 81 -14.92 7.54 10.75
N ILE A 82 -15.83 6.79 11.39
CA ILE A 82 -16.02 6.72 12.85
C ILE A 82 -14.73 6.23 13.53
N ALA A 83 -14.15 5.13 13.04
CA ALA A 83 -12.93 4.57 13.62
C ALA A 83 -11.76 5.56 13.58
N ASN A 84 -11.57 6.27 12.46
CA ASN A 84 -10.54 7.30 12.32
C ASN A 84 -10.77 8.45 13.30
N GLN A 85 -11.99 8.98 13.35
CA GLN A 85 -12.29 10.11 14.21
C GLN A 85 -12.15 9.76 15.71
N LEU A 86 -12.52 8.54 16.11
CA LEU A 86 -12.31 8.08 17.49
C LEU A 86 -10.84 7.81 17.78
N GLN A 87 -10.09 7.19 16.87
CA GLN A 87 -8.66 6.96 17.04
C GLN A 87 -7.91 8.28 17.23
N GLU A 88 -8.27 9.35 16.51
CA GLU A 88 -7.71 10.69 16.70
C GLU A 88 -8.00 11.27 18.10
N GLN A 89 -9.09 10.86 18.75
CA GLN A 89 -9.48 11.35 20.09
C GLN A 89 -8.91 10.51 21.23
N VAL A 90 -8.95 9.18 21.12
CA VAL A 90 -8.59 8.26 22.21
C VAL A 90 -7.23 7.61 22.02
N GLY A 91 -6.66 7.64 20.81
CA GLY A 91 -5.43 6.92 20.48
C GLY A 91 -5.66 5.42 20.26
N GLY A 92 -4.57 4.64 20.29
CA GLY A 92 -4.60 3.19 20.14
C GLY A 92 -5.20 2.71 18.81
N THR A 93 -5.64 1.45 18.78
CA THR A 93 -6.41 0.89 17.67
C THR A 93 -7.90 0.95 18.00
N VAL A 94 -8.72 1.50 17.09
CA VAL A 94 -10.17 1.52 17.24
C VAL A 94 -10.81 0.63 16.18
N ILE A 95 -11.67 -0.29 16.61
CA ILE A 95 -12.45 -1.19 15.75
C ILE A 95 -13.94 -0.92 15.95
N VAL A 96 -14.64 -0.62 14.87
CA VAL A 96 -16.08 -0.34 14.84
C VAL A 96 -16.80 -1.50 14.16
N LEU A 97 -17.65 -2.18 14.90
CA LEU A 97 -18.42 -3.36 14.48
C LEU A 97 -19.87 -2.95 14.24
N GLY A 98 -20.32 -3.04 12.99
CA GLY A 98 -21.71 -2.80 12.61
C GLY A 98 -22.42 -4.05 12.13
N PRO A 99 -23.75 -3.99 11.95
CA PRO A 99 -24.56 -5.11 11.47
C PRO A 99 -24.23 -5.53 10.04
N ASN A 100 -23.71 -4.63 9.20
CA ASN A 100 -23.45 -4.88 7.78
C ASN A 100 -22.02 -4.56 7.31
N SER A 101 -21.18 -3.99 8.18
CA SER A 101 -19.80 -3.64 7.84
C SER A 101 -18.98 -3.41 9.10
N VAL A 102 -17.67 -3.29 8.90
CA VAL A 102 -16.68 -3.06 9.96
C VAL A 102 -15.72 -1.98 9.50
N GLY A 103 -15.30 -1.14 10.43
CA GLY A 103 -14.27 -0.14 10.24
C GLY A 103 -13.16 -0.33 11.26
N SER A 104 -11.93 -0.01 10.88
CA SER A 104 -10.80 0.00 11.79
C SER A 104 -9.86 1.16 11.45
N SER A 105 -9.23 1.68 12.50
CA SER A 105 -8.12 2.64 12.42
C SER A 105 -7.08 2.26 13.46
N SER A 106 -5.82 2.22 13.04
CA SER A 106 -4.71 1.77 13.89
C SER A 106 -3.41 2.43 13.47
N PRO A 107 -2.61 2.93 14.42
CA PRO A 107 -1.22 3.32 14.19
C PRO A 107 -0.27 2.10 14.16
N ASP A 108 -0.66 0.98 14.75
CA ASP A 108 0.22 -0.18 14.98
C ASP A 108 0.14 -1.21 13.84
N PHE A 109 -1.03 -1.32 13.21
CA PHE A 109 -1.27 -2.29 12.13
C PHE A 109 -1.29 -1.61 10.77
N SER A 110 -0.55 -2.17 9.81
CA SER A 110 -0.60 -1.69 8.43
C SER A 110 -2.01 -1.78 7.85
N ARG A 111 -2.31 -0.89 6.89
CA ARG A 111 -3.64 -0.87 6.24
C ARG A 111 -4.03 -2.21 5.63
N VAL A 112 -3.07 -2.92 5.04
CA VAL A 112 -3.31 -4.24 4.42
C VAL A 112 -3.73 -5.27 5.46
N VAL A 113 -3.06 -5.30 6.61
CA VAL A 113 -3.39 -6.22 7.72
C VAL A 113 -4.79 -5.90 8.27
N GLN A 114 -5.13 -4.61 8.40
CA GLN A 114 -6.46 -4.21 8.85
C GLN A 114 -7.55 -4.63 7.86
N GLU A 115 -7.31 -4.56 6.56
CA GLU A 115 -8.26 -5.00 5.53
C GLU A 115 -8.44 -6.52 5.53
N GLN A 116 -7.34 -7.27 5.64
CA GLN A 116 -7.37 -8.73 5.76
C GLN A 116 -8.14 -9.20 7.00
N ALA A 117 -8.04 -8.47 8.11
CA ALA A 117 -8.77 -8.79 9.33
C ALA A 117 -10.30 -8.69 9.17
N THR A 118 -10.79 -7.97 8.15
CA THR A 118 -12.24 -7.85 7.89
C THR A 118 -12.84 -9.00 7.09
N ASP A 119 -12.02 -9.91 6.58
CA ASP A 119 -12.48 -11.00 5.72
C ASP A 119 -13.19 -12.10 6.52
N GLY A 120 -14.39 -12.48 6.06
CA GLY A 120 -15.13 -13.64 6.58
C GLY A 120 -15.64 -13.49 8.02
N LEU A 121 -15.80 -12.26 8.52
CA LEU A 121 -16.32 -12.00 9.85
C LEU A 121 -17.79 -12.38 9.99
N THR A 122 -18.15 -12.90 11.17
CA THR A 122 -19.55 -13.15 11.56
C THR A 122 -20.09 -11.95 12.32
N LEU A 123 -20.62 -10.96 11.60
CA LEU A 123 -21.05 -9.67 12.19
C LEU A 123 -22.23 -9.78 13.17
N THR A 124 -22.97 -10.89 13.15
CA THR A 124 -24.02 -11.17 14.12
C THR A 124 -23.49 -11.51 15.52
N ASP A 125 -22.19 -11.79 15.67
CA ASP A 125 -21.51 -11.99 16.96
C ASP A 125 -20.35 -11.01 17.10
N PRO A 126 -20.58 -9.78 17.62
CA PRO A 126 -19.56 -8.73 17.68
C PRO A 126 -18.29 -9.17 18.42
N ALA A 127 -18.41 -9.85 19.55
CA ALA A 127 -17.24 -10.32 20.31
C ALA A 127 -16.45 -11.40 19.56
N GLY A 128 -17.12 -12.33 18.88
CA GLY A 128 -16.47 -13.32 18.01
C GLY A 128 -15.75 -12.67 16.83
N ALA A 129 -16.39 -11.71 16.16
CA ALA A 129 -15.78 -10.94 15.08
C ALA A 129 -14.55 -10.14 15.57
N ALA A 130 -14.67 -9.46 16.71
CA ALA A 130 -13.58 -8.74 17.36
C ALA A 130 -12.38 -9.67 17.63
N ARG A 131 -12.63 -10.84 18.22
CA ARG A 131 -11.60 -11.84 18.49
C ARG A 131 -10.88 -12.31 17.23
N GLN A 132 -11.64 -12.63 16.18
CA GLN A 132 -11.10 -13.04 14.89
C GLN A 132 -10.24 -11.95 14.24
N MET A 133 -10.66 -10.69 14.35
CA MET A 133 -9.87 -9.55 13.88
C MET A 133 -8.53 -9.46 14.61
N ILE A 134 -8.53 -9.53 15.95
CA ILE A 134 -7.29 -9.51 16.74
C ILE A 134 -6.37 -10.68 16.38
N ASP A 135 -6.92 -11.87 16.22
CA ASP A 135 -6.14 -13.05 15.81
C ASP A 135 -5.50 -12.87 14.43
N THR A 136 -6.20 -12.24 13.50
CA THR A 136 -5.68 -11.96 12.15
C THR A 136 -4.64 -10.83 12.18
N MET A 137 -4.90 -9.75 12.90
CA MET A 137 -3.98 -8.61 13.01
C MET A 137 -2.67 -8.97 13.72
N THR A 138 -2.75 -9.79 14.78
CA THR A 138 -1.59 -10.24 15.59
C THR A 138 -0.97 -11.53 15.09
N GLY A 139 -1.56 -12.15 14.05
CA GLY A 139 -1.04 -13.36 13.43
C GLY A 139 0.28 -13.13 12.69
N PRO A 140 0.98 -14.21 12.31
CA PRO A 140 2.18 -14.09 11.49
C PRO A 140 1.82 -13.52 10.11
N ASN A 141 2.21 -12.27 9.87
CA ASN A 141 1.98 -11.57 8.60
C ASN A 141 3.22 -11.66 7.69
N VAL A 142 3.00 -11.86 6.39
CA VAL A 142 4.07 -11.85 5.38
C VAL A 142 4.35 -10.41 4.95
N ASP A 143 5.57 -9.93 5.19
CA ASP A 143 6.01 -8.62 4.73
C ASP A 143 6.24 -8.63 3.21
N TRP A 144 5.24 -8.16 2.46
CA TRP A 144 5.28 -8.07 1.01
C TRP A 144 6.35 -7.11 0.48
N THR A 145 6.77 -6.13 1.28
CA THR A 145 7.87 -5.24 0.90
C THR A 145 9.17 -6.02 0.91
N ILE A 146 9.44 -6.83 1.95
CA ILE A 146 10.62 -7.70 1.98
C ILE A 146 10.58 -8.71 0.83
N VAL A 147 9.43 -9.38 0.61
CA VAL A 147 9.26 -10.32 -0.51
C VAL A 147 9.53 -9.64 -1.85
N GLY A 148 8.95 -8.45 -2.08
CA GLY A 148 9.16 -7.67 -3.29
C GLY A 148 10.61 -7.28 -3.51
N VAL A 149 11.30 -6.81 -2.46
CA VAL A 149 12.73 -6.46 -2.51
C VAL A 149 13.59 -7.67 -2.86
N LEU A 150 13.32 -8.83 -2.23
CA LEU A 150 14.04 -10.08 -2.54
C LEU A 150 13.81 -10.52 -3.98
N LEU A 151 12.58 -10.43 -4.50
CA LEU A 151 12.28 -10.75 -5.89
C LEU A 151 13.04 -9.84 -6.87
N VAL A 152 13.05 -8.53 -6.62
CA VAL A 152 13.81 -7.57 -7.45
C VAL A 152 15.31 -7.90 -7.41
N LEU A 153 15.85 -8.23 -6.24
CA LEU A 153 17.26 -8.62 -6.08
C LEU A 153 17.59 -9.86 -6.92
N VAL A 154 16.75 -10.89 -6.87
CA VAL A 154 16.92 -12.14 -7.64
C VAL A 154 16.91 -11.84 -9.14
N VAL A 155 15.96 -11.03 -9.62
CA VAL A 155 15.87 -10.64 -11.03
C VAL A 155 17.10 -9.83 -11.45
N ALA A 156 17.54 -8.87 -10.63
CA ALA A 156 18.72 -8.05 -10.90
C ALA A 156 19.99 -8.92 -11.01
N ILE A 157 20.19 -9.86 -10.08
CA ILE A 157 21.31 -10.82 -10.13
C ILE A 157 21.24 -11.65 -11.41
N GLY A 158 20.06 -12.19 -11.74
CA GLY A 158 19.84 -12.96 -12.97
C GLY A 158 20.18 -12.15 -14.23
N ALA A 159 19.76 -10.89 -14.29
CA ALA A 159 20.04 -9.98 -15.40
C ALA A 159 21.54 -9.69 -15.54
N VAL A 160 22.24 -9.44 -14.43
CA VAL A 160 23.69 -9.20 -14.41
C VAL A 160 24.44 -10.45 -14.90
N LEU A 161 24.10 -11.63 -14.39
CA LEU A 161 24.71 -12.90 -14.82
C LEU A 161 24.48 -13.17 -16.31
N ALA A 162 23.26 -12.94 -16.80
CA ALA A 162 22.93 -13.07 -18.22
C ALA A 162 23.72 -12.07 -19.09
N ARG A 163 23.87 -10.82 -18.63
CA ARG A 163 24.65 -9.79 -19.32
C ARG A 163 26.12 -10.18 -19.42
N LEU A 164 26.73 -10.65 -18.34
CA LEU A 164 28.13 -11.10 -18.31
C LEU A 164 28.35 -12.29 -19.26
N ARG A 165 27.43 -13.27 -19.29
CA ARG A 165 27.47 -14.39 -20.23
C ARG A 165 27.39 -13.93 -21.69
N ARG A 166 26.48 -12.98 -22.02
CA ARG A 166 26.38 -12.42 -23.37
C ARG A 166 27.63 -11.69 -23.82
N ILE A 167 28.28 -10.94 -22.93
CA ILE A 167 29.55 -10.25 -23.23
C ILE A 167 30.64 -11.28 -23.54
N ARG A 168 30.84 -12.29 -22.68
CA ARG A 168 31.85 -13.35 -22.91
C ARG A 168 31.61 -14.14 -24.20
N ALA A 169 30.35 -14.46 -24.53
CA ALA A 169 30.01 -15.13 -25.78
C ALA A 169 30.41 -14.31 -27.01
N ARG A 170 30.23 -12.99 -26.97
CA ARG A 170 30.65 -12.08 -28.06
C ARG A 170 32.16 -11.97 -28.17
N THR A 171 32.88 -11.96 -27.05
CA THR A 171 34.36 -11.95 -27.05
C THR A 171 34.94 -13.25 -27.63
N ASN A 172 34.36 -14.40 -27.29
CA ASN A 172 34.81 -15.70 -27.83
C ASN A 172 34.52 -15.86 -29.34
N LEU A 173 33.45 -15.25 -29.84
CA LEU A 173 33.16 -15.22 -31.28
C LEU A 173 34.11 -14.27 -32.05
N ALA A 174 34.53 -13.16 -31.44
CA ALA A 174 35.52 -12.24 -32.01
C ALA A 174 36.97 -12.77 -31.96
N ALA A 175 37.26 -13.71 -31.04
CA ALA A 175 38.55 -14.38 -30.90
C ALA A 175 38.62 -15.76 -31.58
N GLY A 176 37.57 -16.17 -32.31
CA GLY A 176 37.57 -17.39 -33.10
C GLY A 176 38.56 -17.35 -34.28
N PRO A 177 38.95 -18.50 -34.87
CA PRO A 177 40.10 -18.64 -35.78
C PRO A 177 40.10 -17.80 -37.08
N LEU A 178 39.05 -17.02 -37.34
CA LEU A 178 38.88 -16.29 -38.60
C LEU A 178 39.14 -14.78 -38.51
N GLY A 179 39.35 -14.21 -37.31
CA GLY A 179 39.66 -12.78 -37.15
C GLY A 179 38.62 -11.80 -37.74
N PRO A 180 38.76 -10.48 -37.54
CA PRO A 180 37.84 -9.52 -38.13
C PRO A 180 38.03 -9.47 -39.65
N VAL A 181 36.96 -9.75 -40.41
CA VAL A 181 36.93 -9.54 -41.87
C VAL A 181 37.07 -8.05 -42.13
N GLN A 182 38.26 -7.62 -42.56
CA GLN A 182 38.44 -6.29 -43.16
C GLN A 182 37.66 -6.28 -44.47
N SER A 183 36.63 -5.43 -44.57
CA SER A 183 36.08 -5.05 -45.86
C SER A 183 37.17 -4.30 -46.63
N ALA A 184 37.95 -5.03 -47.43
CA ALA A 184 38.89 -4.46 -48.36
C ALA A 184 38.09 -3.61 -49.36
N GLY A 185 38.28 -2.29 -49.30
CA GLY A 185 37.71 -1.36 -50.25
C GLY A 185 38.15 -1.71 -51.66
N THR A 186 37.18 -1.88 -52.55
CA THR A 186 37.41 -1.99 -53.99
C THR A 186 37.76 -0.61 -54.54
N THR A 187 39.02 -0.21 -54.39
CA THR A 187 39.68 0.72 -55.32
C THR A 187 40.49 -0.13 -56.27
N SER A 188 40.10 -0.17 -57.54
CA SER A 188 40.95 -0.70 -58.61
C SER A 188 40.87 0.24 -59.77
N ASP A 189 41.96 1.00 -59.87
CA ASP A 189 42.34 1.91 -60.93
C ASP A 189 42.36 1.24 -62.31
N GLU A 190 42.00 2.09 -63.27
CA GLU A 190 42.20 2.01 -64.71
C GLU A 190 43.63 1.60 -65.14
N PRO A 191 43.81 0.70 -66.13
CA PRO A 191 45.08 0.55 -66.83
C PRO A 191 45.03 1.27 -68.18
N SER A 192 45.89 2.28 -68.32
CA SER A 192 46.12 3.01 -69.56
C SER A 192 47.25 2.39 -70.41
N SER A 193 47.07 2.52 -71.73
CA SER A 193 48.06 2.47 -72.82
C SER A 193 48.40 1.08 -73.41
N ARG A 194 48.54 0.87 -74.74
CA ARG A 194 48.90 1.81 -75.84
C ARG A 194 48.79 1.13 -77.24
N ARG A 195 48.47 1.92 -78.28
CA ARG A 195 49.09 1.96 -79.65
C ARG A 195 48.66 0.86 -80.67
N ARG A 196 48.37 1.06 -81.97
CA ARG A 196 48.62 2.07 -83.05
C ARG A 196 47.65 1.74 -84.24
N GLU A 197 46.87 2.67 -84.82
CA GLU A 197 47.10 3.44 -86.07
C GLU A 197 46.17 3.04 -87.26
N PRO A 198 46.07 3.79 -88.39
CA PRO A 198 44.84 4.49 -88.80
C PRO A 198 44.32 4.14 -90.22
N SER A 199 43.08 4.55 -90.58
CA SER A 199 42.72 5.01 -91.95
C SER A 199 41.26 5.45 -92.07
N SER A 200 41.06 6.77 -92.17
CA SER A 200 40.40 7.45 -93.30
C SER A 200 39.36 6.73 -94.20
N SER A 201 38.20 7.41 -94.32
CA SER A 201 37.34 7.64 -95.51
C SER A 201 36.10 6.77 -95.75
N GLY A 202 34.96 7.46 -95.91
CA GLY A 202 33.75 6.96 -96.55
C GLY A 202 32.57 7.91 -96.36
N ARG A 203 32.26 8.68 -97.41
CA ARG A 203 31.17 9.66 -97.56
C ARG A 203 29.79 9.21 -97.08
#